data_AF-A0A928QLB8-F1
#
_entry.id   AF-A0A928QLB8-F1
#
_cell.length_a   1.000
_cell.length_b   1.000
_cell.length_c   1.000
_cell.angle_alpha   90.00
_cell.angle_beta   90.00
_cell.angle_gamma   90.00
#
_symmetry.space_group_name_H-M   'P 1'
#
loop_
_entity.id
_entity.type
_entity.pdbx_description
1 polymer ?
#
loop_
_entity_poly.entity_id
_entity_poly.type
_entity_poly.pdbx_seq_one_letter_code
_entity_poly.pdbx_strand_id
1 'polypeptide(L)'
;MTKKEFYDKWIETFAADIPEQDIQKYVKSTGNLIWHIFSWELLDEGRYFIGEKAKAAYDQIDKEGAICIAWFEDEHTKDIVADLNIAAALDDFVEIYVVGKNFEWTYIKTHESMCGPYFMSDK
;
A
#
# COMPACT_ATOMS: atom_id res chain seq x y z
N MET A 1 10.51 -11.00 1.56
CA MET A 1 9.68 -11.46 2.70
C MET A 1 8.46 -12.18 2.16
N THR A 2 7.87 -13.08 2.93
CA THR A 2 6.60 -13.74 2.59
C THR A 2 5.45 -12.74 2.60
N LYS A 3 4.33 -13.06 1.93
CA LYS A 3 3.09 -12.25 1.95
C LYS A 3 2.61 -11.97 3.38
N LYS A 4 2.72 -12.96 4.28
CA LYS A 4 2.34 -12.81 5.70
C LYS A 4 3.26 -11.83 6.42
N GLU A 5 4.58 -11.99 6.29
CA GLU A 5 5.55 -11.06 6.90
C GLU A 5 5.39 -9.64 6.39
N PHE A 6 5.10 -9.48 5.08
CA PHE A 6 4.77 -8.19 4.48
C PHE A 6 3.53 -7.58 5.14
N TYR A 7 2.44 -8.33 5.21
CA TYR A 7 1.18 -7.90 5.83
C TYR A 7 1.39 -7.43 7.26
N ASP A 8 2.03 -8.26 8.09
CA ASP A 8 2.23 -7.96 9.51
C ASP A 8 3.06 -6.68 9.68
N LYS A 9 4.18 -6.58 8.95
CA LYS A 9 5.06 -5.41 9.00
C LYS A 9 4.40 -4.14 8.47
N TRP A 10 3.56 -4.26 7.43
CA TRP A 10 2.83 -3.14 6.86
C TRP A 10 1.84 -2.56 7.89
N ILE A 11 1.10 -3.43 8.60
CA ILE A 11 0.18 -3.02 9.66
C ILE A 11 0.93 -2.38 10.83
N GLU A 12 2.04 -2.98 11.27
CA GLU A 12 2.88 -2.44 12.34
C GLU A 12 3.47 -1.06 12.02
N THR A 13 3.61 -0.71 10.74
CA THR A 13 4.20 0.56 10.31
C THR A 13 3.10 1.61 10.04
N PHE A 14 2.18 1.33 9.13
CA PHE A 14 1.25 2.33 8.60
C PHE A 14 -0.08 2.41 9.37
N ALA A 15 -0.36 1.44 10.24
CA ALA A 15 -1.58 1.36 11.03
C ALA A 15 -1.31 1.33 12.55
N ALA A 16 -0.10 1.72 12.97
CA ALA A 16 0.36 1.62 14.36
C ALA A 16 -0.50 2.42 15.37
N ASP A 17 -1.09 3.52 14.91
CA ASP A 17 -1.89 4.42 15.75
C ASP A 17 -3.41 4.23 15.59
N ILE A 18 -3.84 3.29 14.73
CA ILE A 18 -5.24 2.91 14.60
C ILE A 18 -5.61 1.98 15.77
N PRO A 19 -6.74 2.21 16.48
CA PRO A 19 -7.18 1.32 17.55
C PRO A 19 -7.29 -0.14 17.10
N GLU A 20 -6.78 -1.07 17.92
CA GLU A 20 -6.75 -2.50 17.56
C GLU A 20 -8.14 -3.03 17.19
N GLN A 21 -9.19 -2.60 17.90
CA GLN A 21 -10.57 -2.99 17.59
C GLN A 21 -11.01 -2.63 16.17
N ASP A 22 -10.54 -1.49 15.64
CA ASP A 22 -10.88 -1.03 14.30
C ASP A 22 -10.07 -1.81 13.26
N ILE A 23 -8.79 -2.12 13.54
CA ILE A 23 -8.00 -3.03 12.70
C ILE A 23 -8.63 -4.43 12.62
N GLN A 24 -9.11 -4.97 13.75
CA GLN A 24 -9.78 -6.26 13.74
C GLN A 24 -11.07 -6.22 12.89
N LYS A 25 -11.87 -5.16 13.04
CA LYS A 25 -13.16 -5.02 12.38
C LYS A 25 -13.07 -4.73 10.89
N TYR A 26 -12.18 -3.82 10.48
CA TYR A 26 -12.14 -3.26 9.13
C TYR A 26 -11.01 -3.80 8.25
N VAL A 27 -10.01 -4.47 8.84
CA VAL A 27 -8.83 -4.95 8.08
C VAL A 27 -8.61 -6.46 8.19
N LYS A 28 -8.76 -7.04 9.38
CA LYS A 28 -8.48 -8.48 9.63
C LYS A 28 -9.69 -9.40 9.49
N SER A 29 -10.90 -8.86 9.52
CA SER A 29 -12.13 -9.66 9.35
C SER A 29 -12.21 -10.31 7.97
N THR A 30 -12.89 -11.45 7.87
CA THR A 30 -13.03 -12.21 6.62
C THR A 30 -13.61 -11.33 5.50
N GLY A 31 -12.88 -11.24 4.39
CA GLY A 31 -13.27 -10.44 3.23
C GLY A 31 -12.71 -9.01 3.21
N ASN A 32 -12.05 -8.58 4.28
CA ASN A 32 -11.40 -7.28 4.35
C ASN A 32 -9.96 -7.31 3.82
N LEU A 33 -9.44 -6.13 3.51
CA LEU A 33 -8.16 -5.91 2.82
C LEU A 33 -7.34 -4.84 3.54
N ILE A 34 -6.01 -4.84 3.43
CA ILE A 34 -5.18 -3.88 4.18
C ILE A 34 -5.40 -2.43 3.77
N TRP A 35 -5.75 -2.17 2.51
CA TRP A 35 -6.07 -0.83 2.04
C TRP A 35 -7.39 -0.27 2.61
N HIS A 36 -8.15 -1.08 3.36
CA HIS A 36 -9.33 -0.60 4.08
C HIS A 36 -9.03 0.43 5.16
N ILE A 37 -7.79 0.56 5.63
CA ILE A 37 -7.45 1.69 6.51
C ILE A 37 -7.70 3.05 5.84
N PHE A 38 -7.59 3.11 4.51
CA PHE A 38 -7.84 4.31 3.73
C PHE A 38 -9.32 4.44 3.37
N SER A 39 -9.94 3.38 2.83
CA SER A 39 -11.32 3.46 2.33
C SER A 39 -12.37 3.59 3.43
N TRP A 40 -12.06 3.18 4.66
CA TRP A 40 -12.90 3.40 5.84
C TRP A 40 -12.49 4.62 6.65
N GLU A 41 -11.57 5.44 6.13
CA GLU A 41 -11.16 6.70 6.75
C GLU A 41 -10.65 6.50 8.19
N LEU A 42 -9.91 5.40 8.43
CA LEU A 42 -9.34 5.09 9.75
C LEU A 42 -8.09 5.94 10.05
N LEU A 43 -7.54 6.59 9.02
CA LEU A 43 -6.47 7.56 9.09
C LEU A 43 -7.03 8.96 8.83
N ASP A 44 -6.43 9.99 9.44
CA ASP A 44 -6.70 11.37 9.05
C ASP A 44 -6.40 11.58 7.56
N GLU A 45 -7.30 12.26 6.82
CA GLU A 45 -7.16 12.50 5.37
C GLU A 45 -5.85 13.20 4.98
N GLY A 46 -5.24 13.94 5.91
CA GLY A 46 -3.95 14.62 5.69
C GLY A 46 -2.74 13.68 5.65
N ARG A 47 -2.88 12.41 6.04
CA ARG A 47 -1.78 11.44 6.13
C ARG A 47 -1.50 10.68 4.85
N TYR A 48 -2.42 10.76 3.88
CA TYR A 48 -2.29 10.01 2.63
C TYR A 48 -2.82 10.81 1.45
N PHE A 49 -2.35 10.45 0.27
CA PHE A 49 -2.91 10.89 -1.00
C PHE A 49 -3.75 9.78 -1.61
N ILE A 50 -4.71 10.19 -2.42
CA ILE A 50 -5.59 9.30 -3.19
C ILE A 50 -5.61 9.72 -4.66
N GLY A 51 -5.80 8.76 -5.57
CA GLY A 51 -6.00 9.02 -7.00
C GLY A 51 -4.77 9.65 -7.65
N GLU A 52 -4.98 10.67 -8.48
CA GLU A 52 -3.91 11.36 -9.21
C GLU A 52 -2.83 11.95 -8.29
N LYS A 53 -3.18 12.39 -7.07
CA LYS A 53 -2.19 12.86 -6.10
C LYS A 53 -1.28 11.72 -5.61
N ALA A 54 -1.85 10.52 -5.41
CA ALA A 54 -1.09 9.34 -5.04
C ALA A 54 -0.16 8.91 -6.17
N LYS A 55 -0.65 8.91 -7.42
CA LYS A 55 0.15 8.62 -8.61
C LYS A 55 1.33 9.59 -8.75
N ALA A 56 1.06 10.89 -8.63
CA ALA A 56 2.10 11.91 -8.72
C ALA A 56 3.15 11.80 -7.61
N ALA A 57 2.74 11.48 -6.37
CA ALA A 57 3.66 11.26 -5.25
C ALA A 57 4.52 10.01 -5.47
N TYR A 58 3.91 8.92 -5.95
CA TYR A 58 4.64 7.73 -6.32
C TYR A 58 5.69 8.01 -7.40
N ASP A 59 5.34 8.72 -8.47
CA ASP A 59 6.27 9.02 -9.58
C ASP A 59 7.49 9.83 -9.13
N GLN A 60 7.34 10.68 -8.11
CA GLN A 60 8.39 11.58 -7.63
C GLN A 60 9.26 11.00 -6.52
N ILE A 61 8.77 10.02 -5.74
CA ILE A 61 9.52 9.49 -4.61
C ILE A 61 10.67 8.59 -5.05
N ASP A 62 11.74 8.61 -4.25
CA ASP A 62 12.86 7.69 -4.38
C ASP A 62 12.43 6.25 -4.10
N LYS A 63 12.83 5.36 -4.99
CA LYS A 63 12.48 3.93 -4.99
C LYS A 63 13.71 3.05 -4.76
N GLU A 64 14.86 3.64 -4.43
CA GLU A 64 16.06 2.86 -4.10
C GLU A 64 15.80 1.91 -2.92
N GLY A 65 15.90 0.60 -3.18
CA GLY A 65 15.63 -0.43 -2.18
C GLY A 65 14.15 -0.63 -1.84
N ALA A 66 13.24 -0.10 -2.66
CA ALA A 66 11.82 -0.40 -2.56
C ALA A 66 11.51 -1.82 -3.04
N ILE A 67 10.45 -2.39 -2.48
CA ILE A 67 9.96 -3.73 -2.81
C ILE A 67 8.48 -3.66 -3.16
N CYS A 68 8.01 -4.64 -3.94
CA CYS A 68 6.60 -4.76 -4.31
C CYS A 68 6.07 -6.19 -4.13
N ILE A 69 4.75 -6.32 -4.08
CA ILE A 69 4.05 -7.62 -4.10
C ILE A 69 2.72 -7.47 -4.84
N ALA A 70 2.53 -8.26 -5.89
CA ALA A 70 1.25 -8.38 -6.57
C ALA A 70 0.36 -9.35 -5.77
N TRP A 71 -0.71 -8.84 -5.16
CA TRP A 71 -1.38 -9.53 -4.05
C TRP A 71 -1.96 -10.90 -4.42
N PHE A 72 -2.51 -11.00 -5.63
CA PHE A 72 -3.15 -12.20 -6.14
C PHE A 72 -2.20 -13.16 -6.86
N GLU A 73 -0.97 -12.73 -7.15
CA GLU A 73 -0.02 -13.46 -8.01
C GLU A 73 1.22 -13.94 -7.26
N ASP A 74 1.65 -13.17 -6.26
CA ASP A 74 2.92 -13.37 -5.59
C ASP A 74 2.75 -13.93 -4.17
N GLU A 75 3.64 -14.84 -3.78
CA GLU A 75 3.74 -15.32 -2.40
C GLU A 75 4.85 -14.63 -1.60
N HIS A 76 5.75 -13.92 -2.29
CA HIS A 76 6.88 -13.21 -1.71
C HIS A 76 7.06 -11.86 -2.38
N THR A 77 7.58 -10.89 -1.63
CA THR A 77 7.97 -9.59 -2.18
C THR A 77 9.12 -9.72 -3.16
N LYS A 78 9.16 -8.82 -4.14
CA LYS A 78 10.23 -8.67 -5.12
C LYS A 78 10.82 -7.26 -5.03
N ASP A 79 12.08 -7.10 -5.43
CA ASP A 79 12.64 -5.76 -5.61
C ASP A 79 11.91 -5.06 -6.75
N ILE A 80 11.72 -3.74 -6.61
CA ILE A 80 11.16 -2.96 -7.71
C ILE A 80 12.13 -2.95 -8.89
N VAL A 81 11.58 -3.14 -10.09
CA VAL A 81 12.33 -3.06 -11.35
C VAL A 81 12.02 -1.73 -12.04
N ALA A 82 12.91 -1.30 -12.95
CA ALA A 82 12.82 -0.01 -13.62
C ALA A 82 11.45 0.25 -14.28
N ASP A 83 10.82 -0.78 -14.82
CA ASP A 83 9.52 -0.69 -15.51
C ASP A 83 8.37 -0.33 -14.55
N LEU A 84 8.52 -0.57 -13.25
CA LEU A 84 7.50 -0.26 -12.24
C LEU A 84 7.73 1.09 -11.57
N ASN A 85 8.68 1.91 -12.03
CA ASN A 85 9.02 3.19 -11.40
C ASN A 85 7.97 4.29 -11.60
N ILE A 86 7.00 4.10 -12.50
CA ILE A 86 5.91 5.03 -12.77
C ILE A 86 4.56 4.39 -12.40
N ALA A 87 3.65 5.17 -11.83
CA ALA A 87 2.35 4.71 -11.36
C ALA A 87 1.51 4.12 -12.49
N ALA A 88 1.63 4.66 -13.70
CA ALA A 88 0.93 4.16 -14.88
C ALA A 88 1.27 2.69 -15.21
N ALA A 89 2.49 2.23 -14.93
CA ALA A 89 2.88 0.84 -15.14
C ALA A 89 2.21 -0.12 -14.12
N LEU A 90 1.75 0.41 -12.98
CA LEU A 90 1.05 -0.37 -11.96
C LEU A 90 -0.44 -0.55 -12.27
N ASP A 91 -0.99 0.22 -13.22
CA ASP A 91 -2.41 0.13 -13.60
C ASP A 91 -2.74 -1.24 -14.24
N ASP A 92 -1.75 -1.93 -14.81
CA ASP A 92 -1.89 -3.27 -15.42
C ASP A 92 -2.04 -4.40 -14.38
N PHE A 93 -1.69 -4.16 -13.11
CA PHE A 93 -1.84 -5.15 -12.05
C PHE A 93 -3.26 -5.15 -11.50
N VAL A 94 -3.78 -6.31 -11.07
CA VAL A 94 -5.08 -6.38 -10.39
C VAL A 94 -5.00 -5.65 -9.03
N GLU A 95 -4.05 -6.02 -8.18
CA GLU A 95 -3.73 -5.33 -6.94
C GLU A 95 -2.23 -5.47 -6.67
N ILE A 96 -1.57 -4.34 -6.41
CA ILE A 96 -0.15 -4.30 -6.13
C ILE A 96 0.15 -3.31 -5.03
N TYR A 97 1.01 -3.75 -4.11
CA TYR A 97 1.58 -2.94 -3.06
C TYR A 97 3.04 -2.68 -3.39
N VAL A 98 3.45 -1.43 -3.23
CA VAL A 98 4.86 -1.03 -3.26
C VAL A 98 5.16 -0.35 -1.94
N VAL A 99 6.30 -0.68 -1.35
CA VAL A 99 6.80 -0.03 -0.14
C VAL A 99 8.23 0.42 -0.33
N GLY A 100 8.52 1.60 0.17
CA GLY A 100 9.87 2.15 0.20
C GLY A 100 10.80 1.31 1.07
N LYS A 101 12.10 1.62 0.97
CA LYS A 101 13.10 1.01 1.83
C LYS A 101 12.71 1.18 3.28
N ASN A 102 12.77 0.08 4.04
CA ASN A 102 12.36 0.05 5.45
C ASN A 102 10.91 0.52 5.72
N PHE A 103 10.02 0.48 4.72
CA PHE A 103 8.61 0.88 4.85
C PHE A 103 8.43 2.38 5.17
N GLU A 104 9.32 3.25 4.70
CA GLU A 104 9.20 4.71 4.90
C GLU A 104 8.03 5.37 4.11
N TRP A 105 7.50 4.65 3.12
CA TRP A 105 6.33 5.01 2.34
C TRP A 105 5.65 3.76 1.77
N THR A 106 4.38 3.87 1.41
CA THR A 106 3.63 2.84 0.69
C THR A 106 2.79 3.44 -0.43
N TYR A 107 2.73 2.74 -1.55
CA TYR A 107 1.79 2.97 -2.64
C TYR A 107 0.96 1.72 -2.87
N ILE A 108 -0.34 1.88 -3.09
CA ILE A 108 -1.27 0.77 -3.24
C ILE A 108 -2.18 1.06 -4.43
N LYS A 109 -2.09 0.21 -5.44
CA LYS A 109 -3.11 0.13 -6.49
C LYS A 109 -4.05 -1.02 -6.12
N THR A 110 -5.31 -0.71 -5.88
CA THR A 110 -6.34 -1.67 -5.47
C THR A 110 -6.99 -2.35 -6.68
N HIS A 111 -7.68 -3.46 -6.44
CA HIS A 111 -8.50 -4.11 -7.46
C HIS A 111 -9.88 -3.48 -7.65
N GLU A 112 -10.33 -2.66 -6.71
CA GLU A 112 -11.58 -1.92 -6.81
C GLU A 112 -11.34 -0.54 -7.43
N SER A 113 -11.99 -0.27 -8.57
CA SER A 113 -11.82 0.98 -9.33
C SER A 113 -12.33 2.24 -8.62
N MET A 114 -13.17 2.08 -7.59
CA MET A 114 -13.68 3.19 -6.78
C MET A 114 -12.78 3.50 -5.57
N CYS A 115 -11.73 2.71 -5.34
CA CYS A 115 -10.82 2.84 -4.22
C CYS A 115 -9.42 3.17 -4.75
N GLY A 116 -8.72 4.11 -4.12
CA GLY A 116 -7.32 4.38 -4.42
C GLY A 116 -7.04 4.94 -5.83
N PRO A 117 -5.80 4.74 -6.35
CA PRO A 117 -4.65 4.26 -5.59
C PRO A 117 -4.36 5.15 -4.38
N TYR A 118 -3.69 4.59 -3.37
CA TYR A 118 -3.31 5.30 -2.16
C TYR A 118 -1.80 5.48 -2.10
N PHE A 119 -1.36 6.58 -1.51
CA PHE A 119 0.04 6.83 -1.19
C PHE A 119 0.15 7.42 0.22
N MET A 120 1.02 6.85 1.05
CA MET A 120 1.29 7.35 2.40
C MET A 120 2.80 7.36 2.63
N SER A 121 3.30 8.39 3.29
CA SER A 121 4.70 8.48 3.72
C SER A 121 4.75 9.17 5.08
N ASP A 122 5.68 8.74 5.93
CA ASP A 122 5.92 9.35 7.25
C ASP A 122 6.71 10.68 7.17
N LYS A 123 6.90 11.24 5.96
CA LYS A 123 7.62 12.52 5.74
C LYS A 123 6.69 13.72 5.62
#